data_AF-A0A353R591-F1
#
_entry.id   AF-A0A353R591-F1
#
_cell.length_a   1.000
_cell.length_b   1.000
_cell.length_c   1.000
_cell.angle_alpha   90.00
_cell.angle_beta   90.00
_cell.angle_gamma   90.00
#
_symmetry.space_group_name_H-M   'P 1'
#
loop_
_entity.id
_entity.type
_entity.pdbx_description
1 polymer ?
#
loop_
_entity_poly.entity_id
_entity_poly.type
_entity_poly.pdbx_seq_one_letter_code
_entity_poly.pdbx_strand_id
1 'polypeptide(L)'
;MRLPPSHLRHPRHWPLWFLIAGLWVVAQLPYRAQMAIGRGLGLLAFYSIKSRRHVADRNLELCFPDLSAADRAALLRAHFASLGMGIIEVPMSWWAPARRLNGRLKLEGLEHLHAVQQRG
;
A
#
# COMPACT_ATOMS: atom_id res chain seq x y z
N MET A 1 18.58 18.57 13.99
CA MET A 1 18.09 18.15 12.66
C MET A 1 19.21 18.37 11.66
N ARG A 2 19.94 17.31 11.26
CA ARG A 2 21.09 17.44 10.33
C ARG A 2 20.54 17.66 8.92
N LEU A 3 20.92 18.77 8.28
CA LEU A 3 20.52 19.06 6.90
C LEU A 3 21.07 17.98 5.95
N PRO A 4 20.30 17.55 4.94
CA PRO A 4 20.78 16.56 3.97
C PRO A 4 22.03 17.09 3.24
N PRO A 5 22.98 16.20 2.89
CA PRO A 5 24.21 16.58 2.20
C PRO A 5 23.92 17.34 0.90
N SER A 6 24.75 18.33 0.59
CA SER A 6 24.52 19.37 -0.45
C SER A 6 24.23 18.82 -1.85
N HIS A 7 24.69 17.60 -2.18
CA HIS A 7 24.42 16.95 -3.48
C HIS A 7 22.94 16.56 -3.67
N LEU A 8 22.17 16.35 -2.60
CA LEU A 8 20.75 15.96 -2.68
C LEU A 8 19.82 17.13 -3.03
N ARG A 9 20.33 18.37 -3.06
CA ARG A 9 19.59 19.58 -3.43
C ARG A 9 19.70 19.94 -4.91
N HIS A 10 20.45 19.16 -5.69
CA HIS A 10 20.57 19.37 -7.13
C HIS A 10 19.17 19.25 -7.81
N PRO A 11 18.83 20.11 -8.80
CA PRO A 11 17.50 20.14 -9.44
C PRO A 11 17.04 18.77 -9.97
N ARG A 12 17.99 17.91 -10.34
CA ARG A 12 17.77 16.51 -10.75
C ARG A 12 16.98 15.68 -9.72
N HIS A 13 17.04 16.03 -8.44
CA HIS A 13 16.38 15.30 -7.35
C HIS A 13 15.05 15.93 -6.91
N TRP A 14 14.66 17.08 -7.46
CA TRP A 14 13.41 17.75 -7.08
C TRP A 14 12.16 16.90 -7.28
N PRO A 15 11.99 16.10 -8.36
CA PRO A 15 10.83 15.23 -8.50
C PRO A 15 10.69 14.23 -7.34
N LEU A 16 11.82 13.69 -6.86
CA LEU A 16 11.84 12.80 -5.70
C LEU A 16 11.42 13.54 -4.43
N TRP A 17 11.91 14.76 -4.21
CA TRP A 17 11.51 15.58 -3.07
C TRP A 17 10.03 15.96 -3.11
N PHE A 18 9.49 16.30 -4.29
CA PHE A 18 8.06 16.55 -4.47
C PHE A 18 7.23 15.31 -4.19
N LEU A 19 7.68 14.13 -4.62
CA LEU A 19 7.02 12.86 -4.30
C LEU A 19 7.01 12.62 -2.79
N ILE A 20 8.15 12.76 -2.12
CA ILE A 20 8.26 12.58 -0.66
C ILE A 20 7.38 13.59 0.09
N ALA A 21 7.40 14.87 -0.30
CA ALA A 21 6.55 15.89 0.29
C ALA A 21 5.07 15.58 0.07
N GLY A 22 4.68 15.12 -1.11
CA GLY A 22 3.32 14.67 -1.41
C GLY A 22 2.89 13.49 -0.54
N LEU A 23 3.73 12.46 -0.41
CA LEU A 23 3.46 11.32 0.47
C LEU A 23 3.34 11.74 1.94
N TRP A 24 4.16 12.69 2.38
CA TRP A 24 4.07 13.26 3.72
C TRP A 24 2.74 13.98 3.94
N VAL A 25 2.29 14.81 2.99
CA VAL A 25 0.96 15.47 3.06
C VAL A 25 -0.16 14.44 3.15
N VAL A 26 -0.11 13.40 2.30
CA VAL A 26 -1.11 12.32 2.34
C VAL A 26 -1.09 11.59 3.68
N ALA A 27 0.08 11.38 4.28
CA ALA A 27 0.21 10.75 5.59
C ALA A 27 -0.47 11.55 6.72
N GLN A 28 -0.64 12.87 6.58
CA GLN A 28 -1.33 13.72 7.56
C GLN A 28 -2.86 13.67 7.45
N LEU A 29 -3.41 13.19 6.32
CA LEU A 29 -4.86 13.10 6.09
C LEU A 29 -5.54 12.06 7.01
N PRO A 30 -6.85 12.16 7.26
CA PRO A 30 -7.60 11.13 7.97
C PRO A 30 -7.59 9.82 7.16
N TYR A 31 -7.58 8.69 7.87
CA TYR A 31 -7.46 7.36 7.27
C TYR A 31 -8.46 7.06 6.14
N ARG A 32 -9.71 7.52 6.27
CA ARG A 32 -10.71 7.33 5.21
C ARG A 32 -10.31 8.01 3.89
N ALA A 33 -9.74 9.22 3.96
CA ALA A 33 -9.25 9.94 2.79
C ALA A 33 -8.01 9.25 2.19
N GLN A 34 -7.11 8.76 3.05
CA GLN A 34 -5.94 7.97 2.62
C GLN A 34 -6.35 6.72 1.84
N MET A 35 -7.31 5.96 2.37
CA MET A 35 -7.81 4.76 1.71
C MET A 35 -8.57 5.09 0.41
N ALA A 36 -9.30 6.20 0.36
CA ALA A 36 -9.94 6.65 -0.87
C ALA A 36 -8.91 7.01 -1.96
N ILE A 37 -7.85 7.73 -1.60
CA ILE A 37 -6.73 8.05 -2.50
C ILE A 37 -6.07 6.76 -2.99
N GLY A 38 -5.74 5.85 -2.08
CA GLY A 38 -5.13 4.56 -2.41
C GLY A 38 -6.00 3.73 -3.37
N ARG A 39 -7.31 3.64 -3.12
CA ARG A 39 -8.27 3.00 -4.04
C ARG A 39 -8.27 3.65 -5.41
N GLY A 40 -8.28 4.98 -5.46
CA GLY A 40 -8.22 5.75 -6.71
C GLY A 40 -6.94 5.46 -7.49
N LEU A 41 -5.78 5.43 -6.83
CA LEU A 41 -4.49 5.06 -7.44
C LEU A 41 -4.51 3.63 -7.98
N GLY A 42 -5.07 2.70 -7.20
CA GLY A 42 -5.23 1.31 -7.62
C GLY A 42 -6.09 1.16 -8.86
N LEU A 43 -7.24 1.84 -8.90
CA LEU A 43 -8.13 1.85 -10.06
C LEU A 43 -7.48 2.54 -11.27
N LEU A 44 -6.75 3.63 -11.07
CA LEU A 44 -5.98 4.26 -12.14
C LEU A 44 -4.95 3.28 -12.71
N ALA A 45 -4.20 2.58 -11.86
CA ALA A 45 -3.24 1.56 -12.28
C ALA A 45 -3.92 0.41 -13.04
N PHE A 46 -5.13 -0.01 -12.62
CA PHE A 46 -5.91 -1.03 -13.33
C PHE A 46 -6.24 -0.62 -14.78
N TYR A 47 -6.54 0.66 -15.02
CA TYR A 47 -6.84 1.16 -16.36
C TYR A 47 -5.60 1.51 -17.19
N SER A 48 -4.54 2.03 -16.55
CA SER A 48 -3.34 2.54 -17.23
C SER A 48 -2.27 1.47 -17.47
N ILE A 49 -2.13 0.47 -16.59
CA ILE A 49 -1.03 -0.51 -16.62
C ILE A 49 -1.52 -1.89 -17.11
N LYS A 50 -1.82 -1.97 -18.41
CA LYS A 50 -2.39 -3.18 -19.04
C LYS A 50 -1.58 -4.46 -18.81
N SER A 51 -0.24 -4.37 -18.83
CA SER A 51 0.66 -5.50 -18.57
C SER A 51 0.43 -6.10 -17.18
N ARG A 52 0.37 -5.27 -16.14
CA ARG A 52 0.16 -5.73 -14.76
C ARG A 52 -1.23 -6.32 -14.58
N ARG A 53 -2.24 -5.70 -15.21
CA ARG A 53 -3.60 -6.23 -15.22
C ARG A 53 -3.66 -7.62 -15.84
N HIS A 54 -3.04 -7.81 -17.00
CA HIS A 54 -3.03 -9.11 -17.69
C HIS A 54 -2.38 -10.21 -16.84
N VAL A 55 -1.23 -9.94 -16.22
CA VAL A 55 -0.56 -10.91 -15.34
C VAL A 55 -1.44 -11.27 -14.14
N ALA A 56 -2.04 -10.28 -13.48
CA ALA A 56 -2.91 -10.54 -12.33
C ALA A 56 -4.18 -11.33 -12.73
N ASP A 57 -4.76 -11.03 -13.89
CA ASP A 57 -5.92 -11.75 -14.43
C ASP A 57 -5.59 -13.23 -14.71
N ARG A 58 -4.45 -13.48 -15.37
CA ARG A 58 -3.95 -14.85 -15.59
C ARG A 58 -3.68 -15.59 -14.29
N ASN A 59 -3.13 -14.93 -13.28
CA ASN A 59 -2.94 -15.54 -11.96
C ASN A 59 -4.28 -15.91 -11.33
N LEU A 60 -5.30 -15.05 -11.44
CA LEU A 60 -6.65 -15.36 -10.92
C LEU A 60 -7.34 -16.48 -11.69
N GLU A 61 -7.11 -16.61 -13.00
CA GLU A 61 -7.58 -17.75 -13.80
C GLU A 61 -6.96 -19.07 -13.35
N LEU A 62 -5.66 -19.06 -13.04
CA LEU A 62 -4.94 -20.25 -12.59
C LEU A 62 -5.24 -20.62 -11.14
N CYS A 63 -5.31 -19.64 -10.23
CA CYS A 63 -5.50 -19.87 -8.81
C CYS A 63 -6.97 -20.06 -8.40
N PHE A 64 -7.92 -19.52 -9.17
CA PHE A 64 -9.35 -19.59 -8.87
C PHE A 64 -10.18 -20.04 -10.07
N PRO A 65 -9.90 -21.21 -10.67
CA PRO A 65 -10.56 -21.66 -11.88
C PRO A 65 -12.09 -21.75 -11.73
N ASP A 66 -12.57 -22.08 -10.53
CA ASP A 66 -14.00 -22.29 -10.22
C ASP A 66 -14.82 -20.99 -10.13
N LEU A 67 -14.18 -19.82 -10.07
CA LEU A 67 -14.90 -18.54 -10.04
C LEU A 67 -15.46 -18.21 -11.42
N SER A 68 -16.65 -17.60 -11.44
CA SER A 68 -17.23 -17.05 -12.67
C SER A 68 -16.35 -15.92 -13.23
N ALA A 69 -16.47 -15.64 -14.53
CA ALA A 69 -15.75 -14.53 -15.15
C ALA A 69 -16.08 -13.17 -14.50
N ALA A 70 -17.33 -12.99 -14.05
CA ALA A 70 -17.76 -11.78 -13.37
C ALA A 70 -17.11 -11.63 -11.99
N ASP A 71 -17.07 -12.71 -11.20
CA ASP A 71 -16.45 -12.73 -9.88
C ASP A 71 -14.95 -12.53 -9.97
N ARG A 72 -14.29 -13.15 -10.96
CA ARG A 72 -12.87 -12.95 -11.24
C ARG A 72 -12.56 -11.50 -11.60
N ALA A 73 -13.40 -10.87 -12.42
CA ALA A 73 -13.23 -9.46 -12.79
C ALA A 73 -13.45 -8.51 -11.59
N ALA A 74 -14.42 -8.81 -10.73
CA ALA A 74 -14.63 -8.07 -9.48
C ALA A 74 -13.44 -8.22 -8.53
N LEU A 75 -12.93 -9.45 -8.36
CA LEU A 75 -11.76 -9.75 -7.55
C LEU A 75 -10.50 -9.08 -8.08
N LEU A 76 -10.33 -9.04 -9.40
CA LEU A 76 -9.22 -8.32 -10.04
C LEU A 76 -9.27 -6.82 -9.72
N ARG A 77 -10.44 -6.19 -9.84
CA ARG A 77 -10.58 -4.75 -9.48
C ARG A 77 -10.31 -4.53 -7.99
N ALA A 78 -10.81 -5.41 -7.12
CA ALA A 78 -10.55 -5.35 -5.68
C ALA A 78 -9.06 -5.51 -5.36
N HIS A 79 -8.36 -6.41 -6.04
CA HIS A 79 -6.91 -6.59 -5.91
C HIS A 79 -6.16 -5.30 -6.23
N PHE A 80 -6.46 -4.65 -7.35
CA PHE A 80 -5.82 -3.39 -7.72
C PHE A 80 -6.15 -2.26 -6.73
N ALA A 81 -7.40 -2.17 -6.26
CA ALA A 81 -7.78 -1.22 -5.22
C ALA A 81 -6.98 -1.44 -3.94
N SER A 82 -6.80 -2.70 -3.50
CA SER A 82 -5.98 -3.07 -2.34
C SER A 82 -4.50 -2.76 -2.55
N LEU A 83 -3.97 -3.03 -3.74
CA LEU A 83 -2.58 -2.70 -4.09
C LEU A 83 -2.32 -1.19 -3.95
N GLY A 84 -3.25 -0.37 -4.45
CA GLY A 84 -3.17 1.08 -4.31
C GLY A 84 -3.29 1.57 -2.87
N MET A 85 -4.15 0.95 -2.05
CA MET A 85 -4.19 1.21 -0.60
C MET A 85 -2.87 0.87 0.08
N GLY A 86 -2.23 -0.25 -0.28
CA GLY A 86 -0.93 -0.65 0.27
C GLY A 86 0.19 0.37 0.00
N ILE A 87 0.17 1.06 -1.15
CA ILE A 87 1.12 2.16 -1.43
C ILE A 87 1.00 3.29 -0.40
N ILE A 88 -0.21 3.56 0.11
CA ILE A 88 -0.46 4.60 1.12
C ILE A 88 -0.11 4.11 2.54
N GLU A 89 -0.21 2.81 2.80
CA GLU A 89 0.11 2.22 4.10
C GLU A 89 1.61 2.26 4.43
N VAL A 90 2.49 2.17 3.43
CA VAL A 90 3.94 2.28 3.60
C VAL A 90 4.36 3.62 4.25
N PRO A 91 4.05 4.79 3.67
CA PRO A 91 4.38 6.07 4.28
C PRO A 91 3.62 6.32 5.58
N MET A 92 2.40 5.78 5.73
CA MET A 92 1.67 5.85 6.99
C MET A 92 2.44 5.13 8.11
N SER A 93 2.96 3.94 7.85
CA SER A 93 3.76 3.17 8.83
C SER A 93 5.03 3.91 9.25
N TRP A 94 5.56 4.78 8.38
CA TRP A 94 6.78 5.54 8.66
C TRP A 94 6.53 6.84 9.43
N TRP A 95 5.46 7.58 9.09
CA TRP A 95 5.23 8.94 9.63
C TRP A 95 4.05 9.05 10.61
N ALA A 96 3.08 8.13 10.58
CA ALA A 96 1.95 8.21 11.49
C ALA A 96 2.28 7.59 12.86
N PRO A 97 1.87 8.22 13.97
CA PRO A 97 2.07 7.63 15.29
C PRO A 97 1.22 6.35 15.43
N ALA A 98 1.78 5.30 16.06
CA ALA A 98 1.15 3.99 16.21
C ALA A 98 -0.28 4.04 16.78
N ARG A 99 -0.59 5.05 17.62
CA ARG A 99 -1.94 5.32 18.13
C ARG A 99 -3.03 5.49 17.05
N ARG A 100 -2.67 5.87 15.82
CA ARG A 100 -3.62 5.94 14.68
C ARG A 100 -4.10 4.58 14.20
N LEU A 101 -3.38 3.51 14.55
CA LEU A 101 -3.72 2.12 14.26
C LEU A 101 -4.45 1.44 15.44
N ASN A 102 -4.51 2.08 16.61
CA ASN A 102 -5.21 1.53 17.77
C ASN A 102 -6.69 1.27 17.44
N GLY A 103 -7.15 0.06 17.75
CA GLY A 103 -8.52 -0.36 17.47
C GLY A 103 -8.81 -0.73 16.01
N ARG A 104 -7.81 -0.71 15.12
CA ARG A 104 -7.94 -1.10 13.70
C ARG A 104 -7.06 -2.28 13.29
N LEU A 105 -6.13 -2.66 14.15
CA LEU A 105 -5.23 -3.79 13.94
C LEU A 105 -5.68 -4.95 14.85
N LYS A 106 -5.86 -6.13 14.26
CA LYS A 106 -5.97 -7.39 14.99
C LYS A 106 -4.70 -8.18 14.71
N LEU A 107 -3.99 -8.53 15.78
CA LEU A 107 -2.78 -9.36 15.70
C LEU A 107 -3.19 -10.79 16.03
N GLU A 108 -2.88 -11.74 15.15
CA GLU A 108 -3.14 -13.17 15.30
C GLU A 108 -1.79 -13.92 15.26
N GLY A 109 -1.59 -14.94 16.10
CA GLY A 109 -0.35 -15.74 16.12
C GLY A 109 0.80 -15.18 16.97
N LEU A 110 0.56 -14.15 17.81
CA LEU A 110 1.56 -13.62 18.75
C LEU A 110 2.02 -14.66 19.78
N GLU A 111 1.14 -15.60 20.11
CA GLU A 111 1.38 -16.72 21.00
C GLU A 111 2.56 -17.58 20.55
N HIS A 112 2.77 -17.75 19.24
CA HIS A 112 3.91 -18.51 18.71
C HIS A 112 5.24 -17.79 18.92
N LEU A 113 5.24 -16.46 18.80
CA LEU A 113 6.43 -15.65 19.04
C LEU A 113 6.80 -15.65 20.53
N HIS A 114 5.81 -15.48 21.42
CA HIS A 114 6.02 -15.54 22.87
C HIS A 114 6.52 -16.93 23.31
N ALA A 115 6.00 -18.02 22.71
CA ALA A 115 6.42 -19.37 23.04
C ALA A 115 7.90 -19.65 22.68
N VAL A 116 8.42 -19.05 21.60
CA VAL A 116 9.84 -19.17 21.24
C VAL A 116 10.72 -18.31 22.15
N GLN A 117 10.24 -17.13 22.55
CA GLN A 117 11.00 -16.21 23.39
C GLN A 117 11.13 -16.67 24.85
N GLN A 118 10.22 -17.53 25.33
CA GLN A 118 10.31 -18.18 26.64
C GLN A 118 11.15 -19.47 26.66
N ARG A 119 11.58 -19.96 25.49
CA ARG A 119 12.38 -21.19 25.35
C ARG A 119 13.89 -20.94 25.16
N GLY A 120 14.32 -19.68 25.18
CA GLY A 120 15.74 -19.27 25.25
C GLY A 120 16.03 -18.60 26.59
#